data_AF-A0A359MRH8-F1
#
_entry.id   AF-A0A359MRH8-F1
#
_cell.length_a   1.000
_cell.length_b   1.000
_cell.length_c   1.000
_cell.angle_alpha   90.00
_cell.angle_beta   90.00
_cell.angle_gamma   90.00
#
_symmetry.space_group_name_H-M   'P 1'
#
loop_
_entity.id
_entity.type
_entity.pdbx_description
1 polymer ?
#
loop_
_entity_poly.entity_id
_entity_poly.type
_entity_poly.pdbx_seq_one_letter_code
_entity_poly.pdbx_strand_id
1 'polypeptide(L)' 'MTEEDIKRVEDIIHGRYNREDNGAEPHKSMGIHNVNERIRLIYGENYGLVIKPYRERETASTITIPYSK' A
#
# COMPACT_ATOMS: atom_id res chain seq x y z
N MET A 1 4.52 9.87 -10.33
CA MET A 1 3.39 9.93 -9.38
C MET A 1 3.25 11.37 -8.95
N THR A 2 2.04 11.91 -9.02
CA THR A 2 1.73 13.20 -8.39
C THR A 2 1.56 13.01 -6.88
N GLU A 3 1.52 14.10 -6.11
CA GLU A 3 1.18 14.05 -4.68
C GLU A 3 -0.20 13.40 -4.43
N GLU A 4 -1.15 13.62 -5.36
CA GLU A 4 -2.47 12.97 -5.31
C GLU A 4 -2.40 11.46 -5.50
N ASP A 5 -1.52 10.99 -6.40
CA ASP A 5 -1.29 9.56 -6.60
C ASP A 5 -0.69 8.92 -5.35
N ILE A 6 0.25 9.61 -4.69
CA ILE A 6 0.87 9.12 -3.45
C ILE A 6 -0.19 8.98 -2.36
N LYS A 7 -0.99 10.03 -2.15
CA LYS A 7 -2.07 10.02 -1.16
C LYS A 7 -3.09 8.90 -1.45
N ARG A 8 -3.48 8.71 -2.71
CA ARG A 8 -4.38 7.62 -3.11
C ARG A 8 -3.80 6.26 -2.76
N VAL A 9 -2.51 6.05 -3.01
CA VAL A 9 -1.83 4.78 -2.69
C VAL A 9 -1.74 4.57 -1.18
N GLU A 10 -1.43 5.60 -0.40
CA GLU A 10 -1.43 5.52 1.07
C GLU A 10 -2.82 5.16 1.61
N ASP A 11 -3.89 5.77 1.07
CA ASP A 11 -5.25 5.44 1.47
C ASP A 11 -5.63 4.00 1.14
N ILE A 12 -5.15 3.46 0.01
CA ILE A 12 -5.31 2.04 -0.33
C ILE A 12 -4.57 1.15 0.68
N ILE A 13 -3.28 1.43 0.94
CA ILE A 13 -2.41 0.67 1.86
C ILE A 13 -3.02 0.61 3.27
N HIS A 14 -3.62 1.71 3.74
CA HIS A 14 -4.24 1.83 5.06
C HIS A 14 -5.72 1.46 5.10
N GLY A 15 -6.32 1.04 3.98
CA GLY A 15 -7.74 0.69 3.95
C GLY A 15 -8.69 1.88 4.13
N ARG A 16 -8.19 3.11 3.96
CA ARG A 16 -8.96 4.37 4.03
C ARG A 16 -9.58 4.78 2.69
N TYR A 17 -9.59 3.87 1.71
CA TYR A 17 -10.23 4.12 0.42
C TYR A 17 -11.74 3.88 0.52
N ASN A 18 -12.53 4.80 -0.02
CA ASN A 18 -13.98 4.61 -0.12
C ASN A 18 -14.26 3.47 -1.10
N ARG A 19 -14.94 2.40 -0.64
CA ARG A 19 -15.41 1.31 -1.51
C ARG A 19 -16.42 1.76 -2.57
N GLU A 20 -16.98 2.96 -2.41
CA GLU A 20 -18.03 3.53 -3.26
C GLU A 20 -17.49 4.31 -4.47
N ASP A 21 -16.18 4.32 -4.70
CA ASP A 21 -15.57 5.01 -5.85
C ASP A 21 -15.84 4.21 -7.15
N ASN A 22 -17.01 4.47 -7.74
CA ASN A 22 -17.63 3.85 -8.92
C ASN A 22 -16.87 4.05 -10.25
N GLY A 23 -15.53 4.06 -10.25
CA GLY A 23 -14.72 4.35 -11.45
C GLY A 23 -13.46 3.50 -11.63
N ALA A 24 -12.96 2.83 -10.59
CA ALA A 24 -11.82 1.92 -10.68
C ALA A 24 -12.27 0.53 -10.27
N GLU A 25 -12.00 -0.49 -11.10
CA GLU A 25 -12.38 -1.88 -10.83
C GLU A 25 -12.06 -2.27 -9.37
N PRO A 26 -13.06 -2.63 -8.55
CA PRO A 26 -12.93 -2.83 -7.09
C PRO A 26 -11.83 -3.81 -6.68
N HIS A 27 -11.40 -4.67 -7.60
CA HIS A 27 -10.42 -5.72 -7.36
C HIS A 27 -8.96 -5.24 -7.41
N LYS A 28 -8.66 -4.10 -8.04
CA LYS A 28 -7.28 -3.67 -8.32
C LYS A 28 -6.52 -3.17 -7.10
N SER A 29 -7.22 -2.63 -6.10
CA SER A 29 -6.63 -2.00 -4.91
C SER A 29 -6.59 -2.92 -3.68
N MET A 30 -7.28 -4.07 -3.72
CA MET A 30 -7.35 -5.01 -2.59
C MET A 30 -6.02 -5.73 -2.34
N GLY A 31 -5.23 -5.99 -3.39
CA GLY A 31 -3.97 -6.72 -3.28
C GLY A 31 -2.94 -6.00 -2.39
N ILE A 32 -2.77 -4.70 -2.59
CA ILE A 32 -1.79 -3.88 -1.85
C ILE A 32 -2.18 -3.77 -0.37
N HIS A 33 -3.47 -3.52 -0.10
CA HIS A 33 -3.99 -3.49 1.26
C HIS A 33 -3.76 -4.84 1.98
N ASN A 34 -4.13 -5.94 1.33
CA ASN A 34 -3.99 -7.28 1.92
C ASN A 34 -2.52 -7.65 2.20
N VAL A 35 -1.59 -7.25 1.34
CA VAL A 35 -0.15 -7.47 1.59
C VAL A 35 0.28 -6.74 2.87
N ASN A 36 -0.04 -5.45 2.97
CA ASN A 36 0.31 -4.65 4.14
C ASN A 36 -0.33 -5.17 5.43
N GLU A 37 -1.63 -5.49 5.37
CA GLU A 37 -2.39 -6.02 6.50
C GLU A 37 -1.81 -7.34 6.99
N ARG A 38 -1.44 -8.24 6.08
CA ARG A 38 -0.84 -9.53 6.47
C ARG A 38 0.54 -9.36 7.09
N ILE A 39 1.35 -8.43 6.59
CA ILE A 39 2.66 -8.14 7.18
C ILE A 39 2.48 -7.64 8.63
N ARG A 40 1.58 -6.69 8.86
CA ARG A 40 1.24 -6.19 10.21
C ARG A 40 0.72 -7.28 11.13
N LEU A 41 -0.20 -8.12 10.66
CA LEU A 41 -0.76 -9.21 11.45
C LEU A 41 0.29 -10.26 11.85
N ILE A 42 1.28 -10.52 10.99
CA ILE A 42 2.30 -11.56 11.24
C ILE A 42 3.46 -11.04 12.08
N TYR A 43 3.90 -9.80 11.84
CA TYR A 43 5.14 -9.26 12.41
C TYR A 43 4.94 -8.10 13.39
N GLY A 44 3.74 -7.52 13.45
CA GLY A 44 3.40 -6.36 14.27
C GLY A 44 3.36 -5.04 13.50
N GLU A 45 2.81 -4.01 14.13
CA GLU A 45 2.52 -2.69 13.53
C GLU A 45 3.76 -1.91 13.04
N ASN A 46 4.96 -2.30 13.47
CA ASN A 46 6.23 -1.69 13.03
C ASN A 46 6.68 -2.17 11.64
N TYR A 47 5.97 -3.12 11.04
CA TYR A 47 6.29 -3.75 9.76
C TYR A 47 5.17 -3.52 8.75
N GLY A 48 5.50 -3.52 7.46
CA GLY A 48 4.48 -3.27 6.45
C GLY A 48 5.04 -3.06 5.04
N LEU A 49 4.18 -2.49 4.20
CA LEU A 49 4.44 -2.11 2.82
C LEU A 49 4.33 -0.60 2.67
N VAL A 50 5.33 0.00 2.03
CA VAL A 50 5.36 1.41 1.64
C VAL A 50 5.55 1.49 0.13
N ILE A 51 4.79 2.35 -0.56
CA ILE A 51 4.94 2.58 -1.99
C ILE A 51 5.19 4.06 -2.23
N LYS A 52 6.32 4.40 -2.86
CA LYS A 52 6.76 5.78 -3.11
C LYS A 52 7.34 5.94 -4.52
N PRO A 53 7.30 7.14 -5.10
CA PRO A 53 8.09 7.43 -6.29
C PRO A 53 9.57 7.29 -5.99
N TYR A 54 10.34 6.79 -6.95
CA TYR A 54 11.80 6.60 -6.79
C TYR A 54 12.60 7.41 -7.82
N ARG A 55 12.25 7.28 -9.09
CA ARG A 55 12.82 8.05 -10.21
C ARG A 55 11.70 8.49 -11.16
N GLU A 56 12.07 9.20 -12.21
CA GLU A 56 11.12 9.57 -13.25
C GLU A 56 10.44 8.31 -13.80
N ARG A 57 9.11 8.26 -13.69
CA ARG A 57 8.25 7.14 -14.13
C ARG A 57 8.55 5.81 -13.42
N GLU A 58 9.23 5.82 -12.28
CA GLU A 58 9.49 4.64 -11.47
C GLU A 58 8.80 4.71 -10.10
N THR A 59 8.29 3.56 -9.66
CA THR A 59 7.65 3.38 -8.36
C THR A 59 8.43 2.31 -7.58
N ALA A 60 8.77 2.59 -6.33
CA ALA A 60 9.38 1.63 -5.42
C ALA A 60 8.36 1.11 -4.41
N SER A 61 8.20 -0.20 -4.37
CA SER A 61 7.47 -0.92 -3.32
C SER A 61 8.47 -1.47 -2.31
N THR A 62 8.43 -0.95 -1.08
CA THR A 62 9.34 -1.33 0.00
C THR A 62 8.59 -2.14 1.04
N ILE A 63 9.07 -3.36 1.29
CA ILE A 63 8.55 -4.24 2.34
C ILE A 63 9.53 -4.24 3.51
N THR A 64 9.05 -3.91 4.70
CA THR A 64 9.82 -3.96 5.95
C THR A 64 9.33 -5.15 6.77
N ILE A 65 10.23 -6.09 7.08
CA ILE A 65 9.99 -7.29 7.89
C ILE A 65 11.17 -7.53 8.85
N PRO A 66 11.00 -8.27 9.96
CA PRO A 66 12.10 -8.58 10.84
C PRO A 66 13.09 -9.56 10.20
N TYR A 67 14.35 -9.50 10.62
CA TYR A 67 15.41 -10.43 10.20
C TYR A 67 15.19 -11.85 10.72
N SER A 68 14.65 -11.97 11.93
CA SER A 68 14.26 -13.24 12.56
C SER A 68 12.87 -13.12 13.18
N LYS A 69 12.12 -14.23 13.19
CA LYS A 69 10.87 -14.31 13.94
C LYS A 69 11.11 -14.33 15.44
#